data_AF-A0A388P1E0-F1
#
_entry.id   AF-A0A388P1E0-F1
#
_cell.length_a   1.000
_cell.length_b   1.000
_cell.length_c   1.000
_cell.angle_alpha   90.00
_cell.angle_beta   90.00
_cell.angle_gamma   90.00
#
_symmetry.space_group_name_H-M   'P 1'
#
loop_
_entity.id
_entity.type
_entity.pdbx_description
1 polymer ?
#
loop_
_entity_poly.entity_id
_entity_poly.type
_entity_poly.pdbx_seq_one_letter_code
_entity_poly.pdbx_strand_id
1 'polypeptide(L)'
;MSLVEERISCPLGKWSGEAGHCQLCNLRIESTRRRTWCSNKCAREWQRNHIWRFARSAAKRRAKYRCQQPDCTAERRDCEVNHISARDGGGYGPGCHHHLSPDKNGVGGLEVLCRAHHAKVTAAQARARAELRRVARENMTSDTKKPVKKDEKKKPVKKRKLNK
;
A
#
# COMPACT_ATOMS: atom_id res chain seq x y z
N MET A 1 -6.61 5.81 5.59
CA MET A 1 -5.39 6.00 6.40
C MET A 1 -4.83 7.39 6.11
N SER A 2 -4.39 8.09 7.14
CA SER A 2 -3.66 9.35 7.03
C SER A 2 -2.22 9.11 6.57
N LEU A 3 -1.56 10.15 6.03
CA LEU A 3 -0.14 10.09 5.67
C LEU A 3 0.78 9.82 6.87
N VAL A 4 0.33 10.13 8.08
CA VAL A 4 1.07 9.87 9.32
C VAL A 4 0.98 8.38 9.66
N GLU A 5 -0.23 7.82 9.64
CA GLU A 5 -0.45 6.38 9.85
C GLU A 5 0.35 5.54 8.85
N GLU A 6 0.30 5.89 7.55
CA GLU A 6 1.08 5.20 6.52
C GLU A 6 2.60 5.26 6.78
N ARG A 7 3.09 6.34 7.40
CA ARG A 7 4.52 6.52 7.69
C ARG A 7 4.96 5.72 8.91
N ILE A 8 4.11 5.61 9.92
CA ILE A 8 4.33 4.77 11.10
C ILE A 8 4.33 3.29 10.71
N SER A 9 3.37 2.88 9.88
CA SER A 9 3.27 1.49 9.42
C SER A 9 4.17 1.16 8.23
N CYS A 10 5.03 2.09 7.80
CA CYS A 10 5.83 1.92 6.59
C CYS A 10 6.87 0.80 6.77
N PRO A 11 6.94 -0.20 5.87
CA PRO A 11 7.91 -1.28 6.00
C PRO A 11 9.38 -0.85 5.83
N LEU A 12 9.65 0.30 5.21
CA LEU A 12 11.00 0.88 5.07
C LEU A 12 11.35 1.89 6.18
N GLY A 13 10.33 2.40 6.87
CA GLY A 13 10.48 3.34 7.97
C GLY A 13 10.59 2.60 9.30
N LYS A 14 11.29 3.21 10.25
CA LYS A 14 11.34 2.76 11.65
C LYS A 14 10.63 3.72 12.59
N TRP A 15 10.01 4.77 12.06
CA TRP A 15 9.47 5.86 12.87
C TRP A 15 8.25 5.40 13.67
N SER A 16 8.30 5.59 14.99
CA SER A 16 7.22 5.23 15.91
C SER A 16 6.10 6.27 16.00
N GLY A 17 6.23 7.41 15.31
CA GLY A 17 5.27 8.51 15.38
C GLY A 17 5.70 9.63 16.35
N GLU A 18 6.80 9.47 17.05
CA GLU A 18 7.28 10.45 18.03
C GLU A 18 7.81 11.73 17.37
N ALA A 19 7.39 12.88 17.89
CA ALA A 19 7.91 14.18 17.47
C ALA A 19 9.40 14.31 17.80
N GLY A 20 10.15 15.06 16.98
CA GLY A 20 11.59 15.25 17.15
C GLY A 20 12.44 14.02 16.79
N HIS A 21 11.84 12.90 16.39
CA HIS A 21 12.54 11.74 15.85
C HIS A 21 12.53 11.72 14.33
N CYS A 22 13.61 11.18 13.76
CA CYS A 22 13.75 11.01 12.32
C CYS A 22 12.69 10.06 11.79
N GLN A 23 11.93 10.53 10.81
CA GLN A 23 10.79 9.76 10.33
C GLN A 23 11.16 8.56 9.43
N LEU A 24 12.46 8.28 9.29
CA LEU A 24 12.98 7.11 8.56
C LEU A 24 13.67 6.15 9.52
N CYS A 25 14.67 6.61 10.28
CA CYS A 25 15.47 5.73 11.14
C CYS A 25 15.11 5.77 12.62
N ASN A 26 14.16 6.61 13.02
CA ASN A 26 13.73 6.83 14.40
C ASN A 26 14.78 7.38 15.37
N LEU A 27 15.93 7.85 14.89
CA LEU A 27 16.91 8.52 15.75
C LEU A 27 16.43 9.92 16.14
N ARG A 28 16.69 10.33 17.39
CA ARG A 28 16.41 11.68 17.87
C ARG A 28 17.16 12.70 17.02
N ILE A 29 16.46 13.77 16.62
CA ILE A 29 17.06 14.84 15.84
C ILE A 29 17.64 15.87 16.82
N GLU A 30 18.96 15.93 16.90
CA GLU A 30 19.69 16.88 17.76
C GLU A 30 19.88 18.25 17.09
N SER A 31 19.69 18.33 15.77
CA SER A 31 19.88 19.57 15.02
C SER A 31 18.70 20.53 15.23
N THR A 32 19.00 21.78 15.57
CA THR A 32 18.01 22.87 15.68
C THR A 32 17.34 23.23 14.34
N ARG A 33 17.96 22.89 13.19
CA ARG A 33 17.46 23.22 11.85
C ARG A 33 16.65 22.10 11.18
N ARG A 34 16.74 20.86 11.69
CA ARG A 34 16.08 19.69 11.08
C ARG A 34 14.89 19.28 11.94
N ARG A 35 13.75 18.96 11.33
CA ARG A 35 12.54 18.52 12.05
C ARG A 35 11.98 17.17 11.61
N THR A 36 12.25 16.76 10.37
CA THR A 36 11.67 15.53 9.79
C THR A 36 12.70 14.41 9.62
N TRP A 37 13.92 14.76 9.23
CA TRP A 37 14.99 13.79 8.93
C TRP A 37 16.28 14.21 9.61
N CYS A 38 16.94 13.28 10.33
CA CYS A 38 18.22 13.56 10.99
C CYS A 38 19.35 13.87 10.00
N SER A 39 19.25 13.40 8.75
CA SER A 39 20.29 13.57 7.72
C SER A 39 19.71 13.71 6.32
N ASN A 40 20.53 14.26 5.40
CA ASN A 40 20.19 14.31 3.97
C ASN A 40 20.07 12.91 3.38
N LYS A 41 20.81 11.93 3.92
CA LYS A 41 20.70 10.52 3.55
C LYS A 41 19.29 10.00 3.83
N CYS A 42 18.77 10.23 5.05
CA CYS A 42 17.41 9.82 5.41
C CYS A 42 16.35 10.52 4.55
N ALA A 43 16.51 11.83 4.32
CA ALA A 43 15.59 12.57 3.47
C ALA A 43 15.55 12.00 2.03
N ARG A 44 16.71 11.77 1.41
CA ARG A 44 16.81 11.22 0.05
C ARG A 44 16.26 9.81 -0.05
N GLU A 45 16.52 8.96 0.95
CA GLU A 45 16.02 7.59 0.96
C GLU A 45 14.49 7.56 1.05
N TRP A 46 13.91 8.41 1.89
CA TRP A 46 12.47 8.55 1.95
C TRP A 46 11.90 9.04 0.61
N GLN A 47 12.46 10.11 0.03
CA GLN A 47 12.02 10.65 -1.25
C GLN A 47 12.09 9.60 -2.38
N ARG A 48 13.17 8.82 -2.45
CA ARG A 48 13.38 7.76 -3.44
C ARG A 48 12.35 6.65 -3.38
N ASN A 49 11.68 6.45 -2.26
CA ASN A 49 10.71 5.38 -2.08
C ASN A 49 9.27 5.89 -1.92
N HIS A 50 9.05 7.16 -1.62
CA HIS A 50 7.71 7.66 -1.29
C HIS A 50 7.21 8.75 -2.22
N ILE A 51 8.05 9.33 -3.08
CA ILE A 51 7.65 10.36 -4.03
C ILE A 51 7.81 9.81 -5.44
N TRP A 52 6.70 9.79 -6.21
CA TRP A 52 6.65 9.19 -7.54
C TRP A 52 7.79 9.64 -8.47
N ARG A 53 8.07 10.94 -8.56
CA ARG A 53 9.14 11.48 -9.42
C ARG A 53 10.49 10.82 -9.14
N PHE A 54 10.86 10.66 -7.86
CA PHE A 54 12.15 10.09 -7.46
C PHE A 54 12.14 8.57 -7.54
N ALA A 55 11.05 7.93 -7.13
CA ALA A 55 10.87 6.48 -7.22
C ALA A 55 10.91 5.98 -8.67
N ARG A 56 10.15 6.64 -9.57
CA ARG A 56 10.16 6.39 -11.02
C ARG A 56 11.57 6.50 -11.60
N SER A 57 12.31 7.56 -11.26
CA SER A 57 13.69 7.75 -11.70
C SER A 57 14.62 6.65 -11.17
N ALA A 58 14.45 6.25 -9.91
CA ALA A 58 15.24 5.19 -9.30
C ALA A 58 14.94 3.81 -9.92
N ALA A 59 13.67 3.50 -10.20
CA ALA A 59 13.24 2.28 -10.88
C ALA A 59 13.85 2.15 -12.28
N LYS A 60 13.75 3.22 -13.09
CA LYS A 60 14.38 3.27 -14.42
C LYS A 60 15.88 3.05 -14.35
N ARG A 61 16.58 3.70 -13.41
CA ARG A 61 18.02 3.50 -13.23
C ARG A 61 18.38 2.08 -12.80
N ARG A 62 17.63 1.49 -11.86
CA ARG A 62 17.84 0.10 -11.41
C ARG A 62 17.70 -0.90 -12.56
N ALA A 63 16.72 -0.70 -13.44
CA ALA A 63 16.51 -1.53 -14.62
C ALA A 63 17.42 -1.17 -15.82
N LYS A 64 18.41 -0.30 -15.63
CA LYS A 64 19.26 0.24 -16.72
C LYS A 64 18.45 0.80 -17.90
N TYR A 65 17.26 1.32 -17.62
CA TYR A 65 16.28 1.82 -18.60
C TYR A 65 15.85 0.77 -19.64
N ARG A 66 15.86 -0.52 -19.28
CA ARG A 66 15.40 -1.62 -20.12
C ARG A 66 14.15 -2.26 -19.53
N CYS A 67 13.37 -2.91 -20.39
CA CYS A 67 12.28 -3.77 -19.98
C CYS A 67 12.86 -4.92 -19.14
N GLN A 68 12.21 -5.25 -18.03
CA GLN A 68 12.64 -6.32 -17.14
C GLN A 68 12.07 -7.70 -17.52
N GLN A 69 11.25 -7.77 -18.57
CA GLN A 69 10.78 -9.04 -19.12
C GLN A 69 11.94 -9.77 -19.81
N PRO A 70 12.05 -11.11 -19.63
CA PRO A 70 13.05 -11.92 -20.31
C PRO A 70 13.04 -11.69 -21.81
N ASP A 71 14.22 -11.67 -22.42
CA ASP A 71 14.46 -11.57 -23.86
C ASP A 71 13.86 -10.34 -24.56
N CYS A 72 13.40 -9.34 -23.79
CA CYS A 72 12.83 -8.13 -24.35
C CYS A 72 13.93 -7.16 -24.78
N THR A 73 14.00 -6.87 -26.08
CA THR A 73 14.97 -5.95 -26.69
C THR A 73 14.42 -4.56 -26.97
N ALA A 74 13.26 -4.22 -26.39
CA ALA A 74 12.59 -2.94 -26.63
C ALA A 74 13.49 -1.73 -26.32
N GLU A 75 13.24 -0.63 -27.02
CA GLU A 75 14.02 0.58 -26.85
C GLU A 75 13.82 1.22 -25.47
N ARG A 76 14.86 1.93 -24.99
CA ARG A 76 14.85 2.59 -23.68
C ARG A 76 13.73 3.61 -23.54
N ARG A 77 13.40 4.30 -24.64
CA ARG A 77 12.37 5.34 -24.68
C ARG A 77 10.97 4.78 -24.49
N ASP A 78 10.75 3.54 -24.91
CA ASP A 78 9.45 2.85 -24.82
C ASP A 78 9.22 2.20 -23.45
N CYS A 79 10.22 2.26 -22.56
CA CYS A 79 10.16 1.67 -21.23
C CYS A 79 9.56 2.66 -20.21
N GLU A 80 8.50 2.20 -19.55
CA GLU A 80 7.78 2.91 -18.50
C GLU A 80 7.80 2.14 -17.18
N VAL A 81 7.46 2.84 -16.10
CA VAL A 81 7.46 2.25 -14.75
C VAL A 81 6.06 1.80 -14.44
N ASN A 82 5.94 0.55 -14.01
CA ASN A 82 4.70 -0.06 -13.55
C ASN A 82 4.79 -0.36 -12.05
N HIS A 83 3.64 -0.35 -11.38
CA HIS A 83 3.50 -0.88 -10.02
C HIS A 83 3.28 -2.40 -10.09
N ILE A 84 4.13 -3.16 -9.42
CA ILE A 84 4.04 -4.64 -9.41
C ILE A 84 2.71 -5.07 -8.80
N SER A 85 2.41 -4.58 -7.59
CA SER A 85 1.09 -4.73 -6.98
C SER A 85 0.17 -3.64 -7.51
N ALA A 86 -0.87 -4.05 -8.23
CA ALA A 86 -1.90 -3.16 -8.75
C ALA A 86 -2.58 -2.40 -7.60
N ARG A 87 -2.70 -1.07 -7.74
CA ARG A 87 -3.39 -0.24 -6.75
C ARG A 87 -4.75 0.20 -7.28
N ASP A 88 -5.78 0.11 -6.43
CA ASP A 88 -7.11 0.70 -6.68
C ASP A 88 -7.14 2.14 -6.15
N GLY A 89 -6.81 3.10 -7.02
CA GLY A 89 -6.81 4.52 -6.65
C GLY A 89 -5.70 4.92 -5.66
N GLY A 90 -5.20 6.15 -5.78
CA GLY A 90 -4.10 6.64 -4.94
C GLY A 90 -3.46 7.94 -5.39
N GLY A 91 -3.72 8.40 -6.61
CA GLY A 91 -3.15 9.63 -7.14
C GLY A 91 -1.62 9.60 -7.22
N TYR A 92 -1.03 10.77 -7.41
CA TYR A 92 0.44 10.95 -7.47
C TYR A 92 1.02 11.51 -6.16
N GLY A 93 0.26 11.40 -5.06
CA GLY A 93 0.66 11.88 -3.75
C GLY A 93 1.75 11.02 -3.11
N PRO A 94 2.53 11.56 -2.16
CA PRO A 94 3.53 10.76 -1.48
C PRO A 94 2.91 9.57 -0.72
N GLY A 95 3.53 8.40 -0.77
CA GLY A 95 3.05 7.24 -0.01
C GLY A 95 3.83 5.96 -0.26
N CYS A 96 3.56 4.92 0.54
CA CYS A 96 4.30 3.66 0.54
C CYS A 96 4.17 2.85 -0.76
N HIS A 97 3.10 3.05 -1.51
CA HIS A 97 2.92 2.45 -2.83
C HIS A 97 3.99 2.82 -3.88
N HIS A 98 4.84 3.81 -3.63
CA HIS A 98 5.95 4.15 -4.52
C HIS A 98 7.25 3.41 -4.17
N HIS A 99 7.22 2.49 -3.20
CA HIS A 99 8.41 1.75 -2.78
C HIS A 99 9.09 1.11 -3.98
N LEU A 100 10.40 1.31 -4.07
CA LEU A 100 11.17 0.88 -5.23
C LEU A 100 11.16 -0.65 -5.34
N SER A 101 11.37 -1.33 -4.22
CA SER A 101 11.38 -2.79 -4.11
C SER A 101 10.16 -3.28 -3.32
N PRO A 102 9.75 -4.53 -3.52
CA PRO A 102 8.75 -5.16 -2.65
C PRO A 102 9.20 -5.16 -1.19
N ASP A 103 8.23 -5.15 -0.27
CA ASP A 103 8.49 -5.32 1.15
C ASP A 103 8.92 -6.76 1.50
N LYS A 104 9.14 -7.02 2.80
CA LYS A 104 9.53 -8.36 3.30
C LYS A 104 8.51 -9.47 2.99
N ASN A 105 7.27 -9.12 2.68
CA ASN A 105 6.21 -10.06 2.31
C ASN A 105 6.05 -10.16 0.79
N GLY A 106 6.91 -9.50 0.00
CA GLY A 106 6.83 -9.46 -1.45
C GLY A 106 5.74 -8.52 -1.98
N VAL A 107 5.20 -7.62 -1.15
CA VAL A 107 4.11 -6.72 -1.54
C VAL A 107 4.66 -5.38 -2.01
N GLY A 108 4.05 -4.81 -3.05
CA GLY A 108 4.44 -3.53 -3.63
C GLY A 108 5.64 -3.64 -4.57
N GLY A 109 6.39 -2.55 -4.68
CA GLY A 109 7.52 -2.47 -5.60
C GLY A 109 7.14 -1.88 -6.97
N LEU A 110 8.17 -1.35 -7.63
CA LEU A 110 8.10 -0.85 -8.99
C LEU A 110 8.85 -1.78 -9.92
N GLU A 111 8.40 -1.89 -11.16
CA GLU A 111 9.10 -2.56 -12.25
C GLU A 111 9.16 -1.66 -13.48
N VAL A 112 10.00 -2.01 -14.46
CA VAL A 112 10.15 -1.30 -15.71
C VAL A 112 9.80 -2.22 -16.87
N LEU A 113 8.82 -1.80 -17.67
CA LEU A 113 8.27 -2.58 -18.78
C LEU A 113 8.22 -1.71 -20.03
N CYS A 114 8.43 -2.30 -21.20
CA CYS A 114 8.08 -1.61 -22.45
C CYS A 114 6.56 -1.48 -22.58
N ARG A 115 6.09 -0.53 -23.39
CA ARG A 115 4.66 -0.31 -23.65
C ARG A 115 3.88 -1.60 -23.96
N ALA A 116 4.44 -2.51 -24.76
CA ALA A 116 3.80 -3.77 -25.12
C ALA A 116 3.60 -4.71 -23.91
N HIS A 117 4.64 -4.87 -23.08
CA HIS A 117 4.55 -5.69 -21.88
C HIS A 117 3.72 -5.02 -20.77
N HIS A 118 3.83 -3.70 -20.64
CA HIS A 118 3.03 -2.93 -19.70
C HIS A 118 1.54 -3.05 -19.99
N ALA A 119 1.13 -3.02 -21.27
CA ALA A 119 -0.26 -3.23 -21.66
C ALA A 119 -0.77 -4.62 -21.25
N LYS A 120 0.04 -5.68 -21.42
CA LYS A 120 -0.31 -7.04 -20.99
C LYS A 120 -0.52 -7.12 -19.47
N VAL A 121 0.41 -6.55 -18.69
CA VAL A 121 0.32 -6.52 -17.22
C VAL A 121 -0.90 -5.71 -16.77
N THR A 122 -1.11 -4.52 -17.34
CA THR A 122 -2.26 -3.66 -17.01
C THR A 122 -3.59 -4.37 -17.29
N ALA A 123 -3.69 -5.08 -18.42
CA ALA A 123 -4.87 -5.86 -18.76
C ALA A 123 -5.12 -7.00 -17.76
N ALA A 124 -4.07 -7.74 -17.36
CA ALA A 124 -4.18 -8.78 -16.34
C ALA A 124 -4.63 -8.20 -14.99
N GLN A 125 -4.03 -7.09 -14.56
CA GLN A 125 -4.42 -6.39 -13.33
C GLN A 125 -5.87 -5.88 -13.39
N ALA A 126 -6.32 -5.35 -14.53
CA ALA A 126 -7.70 -4.91 -14.72
C ALA A 126 -8.70 -6.07 -14.62
N ARG A 127 -8.39 -7.22 -15.21
CA ARG A 127 -9.20 -8.44 -15.08
C ARG A 127 -9.27 -8.92 -13.63
N ALA A 128 -8.14 -8.96 -12.93
CA ALA A 128 -8.11 -9.34 -11.52
C ALA A 128 -8.98 -8.42 -10.64
N ARG A 129 -8.92 -7.09 -10.86
CA ARG A 129 -9.79 -6.14 -10.17
C ARG A 129 -11.27 -6.36 -10.49
N ALA A 130 -11.61 -6.60 -11.76
CA ALA A 130 -12.99 -6.87 -12.15
C ALA A 130 -13.56 -8.10 -11.46
N GLU A 131 -12.74 -9.16 -11.37
CA GLU A 131 -13.10 -10.40 -10.68
C GLU A 131 -13.29 -10.20 -9.17
N LEU A 132 -12.37 -9.50 -8.50
CA LEU A 132 -12.52 -9.15 -7.08
C LEU A 132 -13.82 -8.37 -6.81
N ARG A 133 -14.18 -7.43 -7.69
CA ARG A 133 -15.45 -6.70 -7.59
C ARG A 133 -16.67 -7.60 -7.84
N ARG A 134 -16.58 -8.60 -8.72
CA ARG A 134 -17.65 -9.60 -8.94
C ARG A 134 -17.87 -10.43 -7.68
N VAL A 135 -16.81 -11.03 -7.15
CA VAL A 135 -16.85 -11.85 -5.91
C VAL A 135 -17.37 -11.04 -4.73
N ALA A 136 -16.90 -9.79 -4.56
CA ALA A 136 -17.40 -8.92 -3.49
C ALA A 136 -18.91 -8.67 -3.59
N ARG A 137 -19.43 -8.42 -4.81
CA ARG A 137 -20.88 -8.26 -5.03
C ARG A 137 -21.66 -9.53 -4.70
N GLU A 138 -21.18 -10.70 -5.14
CA GLU A 138 -21.83 -11.98 -4.85
C GLU A 138 -21.90 -12.27 -3.35
N ASN A 139 -20.81 -12.03 -2.61
CA ASN A 139 -20.77 -12.17 -1.16
C ASN A 139 -21.70 -11.19 -0.43
N MET A 140 -21.81 -9.94 -0.92
CA MET A 140 -22.75 -8.98 -0.34
C MET A 140 -24.21 -9.43 -0.52
N THR A 141 -24.55 -10.07 -1.64
CA THR A 141 -25.91 -10.57 -1.89
C THR A 141 -26.27 -11.84 -1.11
N SER A 142 -25.29 -12.65 -0.70
CA SER A 142 -25.53 -13.87 0.08
C SER A 142 -25.71 -13.61 1.57
N ASP A 143 -25.00 -12.62 2.15
CA ASP A 143 -25.22 -12.21 3.54
C ASP A 143 -26.56 -11.50 3.77
N THR A 144 -27.17 -10.89 2.74
CA THR A 144 -28.54 -10.36 2.84
C THR A 144 -29.62 -11.45 2.92
N LYS A 145 -29.29 -12.72 2.61
CA LYS A 145 -30.22 -13.86 2.63
C LYS A 145 -30.16 -14.72 3.90
N LYS A 146 -29.33 -14.39 4.89
CA LYS A 146 -29.37 -15.12 6.17
C LYS A 146 -30.69 -14.81 6.91
N PRO A 147 -31.55 -15.81 7.19
CA PRO A 147 -32.78 -15.57 7.93
C PRO A 147 -32.42 -15.19 9.37
N VAL A 148 -32.96 -14.05 9.82
CA VAL A 148 -32.94 -13.65 11.23
C VAL A 148 -33.64 -14.75 12.03
N LYS A 149 -32.89 -15.52 12.81
CA LYS A 149 -33.47 -16.41 13.82
C LYS A 149 -34.25 -15.52 14.79
N LYS A 150 -35.58 -15.65 14.82
CA LYS A 150 -36.43 -14.98 15.81
C LYS A 150 -36.03 -15.51 17.19
N ASP A 151 -35.40 -14.67 18.00
CA ASP A 151 -35.15 -14.96 19.40
C ASP A 151 -36.49 -15.20 20.13
N GLU A 152 -36.59 -16.40 20.68
CA GLU A 152 -37.71 -16.89 21.45
C GLU A 152 -37.83 -16.09 22.75
N LYS A 153 -38.91 -15.32 22.90
CA LYS A 153 -39.19 -14.50 24.09
C LYS A 153 -39.23 -15.37 25.35
N LYS A 154 -38.18 -15.34 26.18
CA LYS A 154 -38.21 -15.89 27.54
C LYS A 154 -39.25 -15.12 28.38
N LYS A 155 -40.31 -15.82 28.81
CA LYS A 155 -41.32 -15.30 29.76
C LYS A 155 -40.66 -15.00 31.12
N PRO A 156 -40.99 -13.89 31.79
CA PRO A 156 -40.43 -13.57 33.09
C PRO A 156 -41.02 -14.46 34.20
N VAL A 157 -40.14 -15.05 35.00
CA VAL A 157 -40.47 -15.84 36.19
C VAL A 157 -40.98 -14.91 37.30
N LYS A 158 -42.21 -15.14 37.79
CA LYS A 158 -42.81 -14.42 38.91
C LYS A 158 -42.06 -14.75 40.22
N LYS A 159 -41.45 -13.74 40.86
CA LYS A 159 -40.90 -13.87 42.22
C LYS A 159 -42.06 -13.99 43.23
N ARG A 160 -42.12 -15.10 43.96
CA ARG A 160 -42.97 -15.27 45.16
C ARG A 160 -42.33 -14.50 46.32
N LYS A 161 -43.11 -13.61 46.96
CA LYS A 161 -42.75 -12.96 48.23
C LYS A 161 -42.78 -14.00 49.34
N LEU A 162 -41.72 -14.06 50.16
CA LEU A 162 -41.71 -14.79 51.42
C LEU A 162 -41.81 -13.76 52.54
N ASN A 163 -42.92 -13.77 53.27
CA ASN A 163 -43.07 -13.05 54.54
C ASN A 163 -42.67 -14.00 55.67
N LYS A 164 -41.70 -13.59 56.51
CA LYS A 164 -41.80 -13.70 57.97
C LYS A 164 -40.74 -12.82 58.62
#